data_AF-A0A9E2AVD1-F1
#
_entry.id   AF-A0A9E2AVD1-F1
#
_cell.length_a   1.000
_cell.length_b   1.000
_cell.length_c   1.000
_cell.angle_alpha   90.00
_cell.angle_beta   90.00
_cell.angle_gamma   90.00
#
_symmetry.space_group_name_H-M   'P 1'
#
loop_
_entity.id
_entity.type
_entity.pdbx_description
1 polymer ?
#
loop_
_entity_poly.entity_id
_entity_poly.type
_entity_poly.pdbx_seq_one_letter_code
_entity_poly.pdbx_strand_id
1 'polypeptide(L)'
;DRSLFFYWTRRYPELYQNMALQKESYKLVGHTDYNAQIADFRLFNIQEDPFEENNLVEQKKNIAESRKKELDLKYHELIKSPNLIDPPRIQIGSVYENPVFLNRNDADGERGIWDQEEIYGKWNVAIEEGNYDFKFRFIKPVPKGGKMYLETGSRINQMQNDVDNEIFIEMANVSLSKMKCDLIPFYKVGNKKIFPFWVEIQKLNEHQ
;
A
#
# COMPACT_ATOMS: atom_id res chain seq x y z
N ASP A 1 0.73 -22.80 25.69
CA ASP A 1 1.41 -21.81 24.83
C ASP A 1 0.49 -21.04 23.92
N ARG A 2 0.82 -19.76 23.74
CA ARG A 2 0.16 -18.83 22.80
C ARG A 2 0.79 -18.97 21.42
N SER A 3 -0.04 -18.96 20.38
CA SER A 3 0.43 -18.97 19.00
C SER A 3 0.86 -17.58 18.54
N LEU A 4 1.95 -17.53 17.78
CA LEU A 4 2.45 -16.36 17.08
C LEU A 4 2.05 -16.47 15.61
N PHE A 5 1.31 -15.48 15.13
CA PHE A 5 0.87 -15.41 13.74
C PHE A 5 1.65 -14.30 13.05
N PHE A 6 2.26 -14.64 11.92
CA PHE A 6 3.05 -13.75 11.09
C PHE A 6 2.43 -13.70 9.70
N TYR A 7 2.34 -12.51 9.14
CA TYR A 7 2.02 -12.31 7.74
C TYR A 7 2.79 -11.10 7.23
N TRP A 8 3.23 -11.14 5.97
CA TRP A 8 3.96 -10.04 5.36
C TRP A 8 3.40 -9.70 3.98
N THR A 9 2.82 -8.52 3.87
CA THR A 9 2.24 -7.98 2.65
C THR A 9 2.32 -6.46 2.70
N ARG A 10 2.30 -5.82 1.52
CA ARG A 10 2.18 -4.36 1.38
C ARG A 10 0.74 -3.90 1.17
N ARG A 11 -0.20 -4.84 1.19
CA ARG A 11 -1.63 -4.63 0.96
C ARG A 11 -2.43 -5.43 1.98
N TYR A 12 -3.63 -5.88 1.61
CA TYR A 12 -4.39 -6.85 2.39
C TYR A 12 -3.66 -8.19 2.49
N PRO A 13 -3.90 -8.95 3.58
CA PRO A 13 -3.41 -10.31 3.72
C PRO A 13 -3.85 -11.19 2.55
N GLU A 14 -2.89 -11.88 1.92
CA GLU A 14 -3.14 -12.83 0.84
C GLU A 14 -3.12 -14.24 1.43
N LEU A 15 -4.25 -14.95 1.38
CA LEU A 15 -4.38 -16.26 2.04
C LEU A 15 -3.23 -17.19 1.65
N TYR A 16 -2.52 -17.68 2.66
CA TYR A 16 -1.36 -18.59 2.56
C TYR A 16 -0.12 -18.03 1.85
N GLN A 17 -0.11 -16.76 1.46
CA GLN A 17 1.07 -16.14 0.87
C GLN A 17 1.83 -15.34 1.93
N ASN A 18 3.11 -15.70 2.15
CA ASN A 18 3.98 -15.09 3.16
C ASN A 18 3.37 -15.09 4.56
N MET A 19 2.78 -16.23 4.96
CA MET A 19 2.16 -16.41 6.28
C MET A 19 2.90 -17.48 7.07
N ALA A 20 2.97 -17.31 8.39
CA ALA A 20 3.43 -18.37 9.27
C ALA A 20 2.66 -18.39 10.59
N LEU A 21 2.49 -19.59 11.15
CA LEU A 21 1.97 -19.78 12.49
C LEU A 21 2.97 -20.61 13.29
N GLN A 22 3.52 -20.01 14.34
CA GLN A 22 4.39 -20.70 15.29
C GLN A 22 3.65 -20.93 16.60
N LYS A 23 3.73 -22.15 17.13
CA LYS A 23 3.22 -22.50 18.45
C LYS A 23 4.04 -23.64 19.02
N GLU A 24 4.57 -23.41 20.22
CA GLU A 24 5.63 -24.22 20.82
C GLU A 24 6.84 -24.26 19.86
N SER A 25 7.47 -25.42 19.70
CA SER A 25 8.63 -25.60 18.83
C SER A 25 8.26 -25.70 17.34
N TYR A 26 6.97 -25.75 16.97
CA TYR A 26 6.56 -25.93 15.57
C TYR A 26 6.12 -24.64 14.89
N LYS A 27 6.65 -24.41 13.68
CA LYS A 27 6.27 -23.32 12.78
C LYS A 27 5.72 -23.91 11.47
N LEU A 28 4.47 -23.58 11.15
CA LEU A 28 3.88 -23.85 9.84
C LEU A 28 4.06 -22.60 8.96
N VAL A 29 4.59 -22.78 7.76
CA VAL A 29 4.83 -21.71 6.78
C VAL A 29 3.93 -21.95 5.56
N GLY A 30 3.15 -20.92 5.22
CA GLY A 30 2.43 -20.77 3.97
C GLY A 30 3.17 -19.84 3.02
N HIS A 31 3.45 -20.36 1.83
CA HIS A 31 3.85 -19.59 0.65
C HIS A 31 3.34 -20.34 -0.58
N THR A 32 2.01 -20.40 -0.69
CA THR A 32 1.31 -21.31 -1.61
C THR A 32 -0.07 -20.76 -1.97
N ASP A 33 -0.79 -21.44 -2.86
CA ASP A 33 -2.07 -21.02 -3.41
C ASP A 33 -3.21 -21.08 -2.38
N TYR A 34 -4.26 -20.27 -2.56
CA TYR A 34 -5.41 -20.18 -1.65
C TYR A 34 -6.16 -21.51 -1.42
N ASN A 35 -6.04 -22.47 -2.34
CA ASN A 35 -6.67 -23.80 -2.30
C ASN A 35 -5.69 -24.92 -1.91
N ALA A 36 -4.48 -24.54 -1.46
CA ALA A 36 -3.42 -25.44 -1.07
C ALA A 36 -3.87 -26.48 -0.06
N GLN A 37 -3.44 -27.71 -0.30
CA GLN A 37 -3.55 -28.81 0.65
C GLN A 37 -2.42 -28.73 1.67
N ILE A 38 -2.52 -29.48 2.76
CA ILE A 38 -1.50 -29.41 3.81
C ILE A 38 -0.09 -29.79 3.31
N ALA A 39 0.01 -30.67 2.30
CA ALA A 39 1.27 -31.08 1.69
C ALA A 39 2.02 -29.92 0.98
N ASP A 40 1.32 -28.86 0.59
CA ASP A 40 1.91 -27.69 -0.06
C ASP A 40 2.51 -26.69 0.95
N PHE A 41 2.30 -26.92 2.25
CA PHE A 41 2.89 -26.13 3.32
C PHE A 41 4.25 -26.70 3.75
N ARG A 42 4.99 -25.91 4.52
CA ARG A 42 6.22 -26.39 5.18
C ARG A 42 6.06 -26.32 6.69
N LEU A 43 6.39 -27.40 7.39
CA LEU A 43 6.36 -27.48 8.84
C LEU A 43 7.79 -27.68 9.36
N PHE A 44 8.23 -26.84 10.28
CA PHE A 44 9.56 -26.92 10.87
C PHE A 44 9.48 -27.05 12.38
N ASN A 45 10.45 -27.73 12.99
CA ASN A 45 10.67 -27.70 14.43
C ASN A 45 11.80 -26.72 14.74
N ILE A 46 11.47 -25.46 15.05
CA ILE A 46 12.44 -24.37 15.21
C ILE A 46 13.44 -24.61 16.36
N GLN A 47 13.10 -25.46 17.33
CA GLN A 47 14.01 -25.81 18.42
C GLN A 47 15.13 -26.77 17.97
N GLU A 48 14.79 -27.73 17.10
CA GLU A 48 15.72 -28.75 16.59
C GLU A 48 16.33 -28.37 15.23
N ASP A 49 15.63 -27.51 14.49
CA ASP A 49 15.95 -27.03 13.15
C ASP A 49 15.78 -25.48 13.08
N PRO A 50 16.68 -24.70 13.71
CA PRO A 50 16.57 -23.24 13.75
C PRO A 50 16.69 -22.56 12.38
N PHE A 51 17.23 -23.26 11.39
CA PHE A 51 17.45 -22.76 10.02
C PHE A 51 16.37 -23.21 9.04
N GLU A 52 15.35 -23.95 9.49
CA GLU A 52 14.19 -24.37 8.69
C GLU A 52 14.60 -25.18 7.44
N GLU A 53 15.58 -26.08 7.59
CA GLU A 53 16.10 -26.89 6.49
C GLU A 53 15.27 -28.15 6.26
N ASN A 54 14.65 -28.69 7.31
CA ASN A 54 14.00 -30.00 7.31
C ASN A 54 12.47 -29.87 7.36
N ASN A 55 11.82 -30.03 6.21
CA ASN A 55 10.35 -30.00 6.15
C ASN A 55 9.74 -31.28 6.76
N LEU A 56 8.95 -31.11 7.82
CA LEU A 56 8.30 -32.16 8.59
C LEU A 56 6.82 -32.38 8.25
N VAL A 57 6.30 -31.73 7.20
CA VAL A 57 4.86 -31.66 6.92
C VAL A 57 4.20 -33.02 6.71
N GLU A 58 4.88 -33.94 6.01
CA GLU A 58 4.39 -35.30 5.76
C GLU A 58 4.52 -36.19 6.99
N GLN A 59 5.65 -36.09 7.71
CA GLN A 59 5.93 -36.92 8.89
C GLN A 59 5.04 -36.53 10.09
N LYS A 60 4.65 -35.26 10.18
CA LYS A 60 3.86 -34.70 11.30
C LYS A 60 2.56 -34.05 10.81
N LYS A 61 1.86 -34.72 9.88
CA LYS A 61 0.63 -34.23 9.24
C LYS A 61 -0.44 -33.75 10.23
N ASN A 62 -0.67 -34.48 11.32
CA ASN A 62 -1.64 -34.08 12.35
C ASN A 62 -1.31 -32.72 12.99
N ILE A 63 -0.01 -32.45 13.23
CA ILE A 63 0.44 -31.15 13.76
C ILE A 63 0.25 -30.09 12.68
N ALA A 64 0.66 -30.37 11.45
CA ALA A 64 0.51 -29.45 10.32
C ALA A 64 -0.95 -29.04 10.12
N GLU A 65 -1.89 -30.00 10.07
CA GLU A 65 -3.32 -29.74 9.92
C GLU A 65 -3.90 -28.96 11.10
N SER A 66 -3.49 -29.27 12.33
CA SER A 66 -3.88 -28.50 13.52
C SER A 66 -3.43 -27.04 13.42
N ARG A 67 -2.18 -26.81 13.00
CA ARG A 67 -1.63 -25.46 12.80
C ARG A 67 -2.31 -24.74 11.64
N LYS A 68 -2.62 -25.43 10.55
CA LYS A 68 -3.35 -24.85 9.40
C LYS A 68 -4.73 -24.36 9.83
N LYS A 69 -5.48 -25.14 10.62
CA LYS A 69 -6.78 -24.70 11.17
C LYS A 69 -6.65 -23.43 12.01
N GLU A 70 -5.61 -23.33 12.84
CA GLU A 70 -5.39 -22.15 13.66
C GLU A 70 -4.93 -20.93 12.83
N LEU A 71 -4.10 -21.16 11.81
CA LEU A 71 -3.71 -20.14 10.82
C LEU A 71 -4.94 -19.62 10.08
N ASP A 72 -5.81 -20.52 9.63
CA ASP A 72 -7.08 -20.19 8.97
C ASP A 72 -7.94 -19.32 9.89
N LEU A 73 -8.13 -19.70 11.16
CA LEU A 73 -8.88 -18.91 12.13
C LEU A 73 -8.30 -17.50 12.29
N LYS A 74 -6.98 -17.37 12.42
CA LYS A 74 -6.30 -16.07 12.57
C LYS A 74 -6.43 -15.21 11.33
N TYR A 75 -6.32 -15.79 10.15
CA TYR A 75 -6.56 -15.08 8.89
C TYR A 75 -8.00 -14.56 8.81
N HIS A 76 -9.00 -15.41 9.10
CA HIS A 76 -10.41 -15.02 9.03
C HIS A 76 -10.78 -13.95 10.06
N GLU A 77 -10.13 -13.96 11.23
CA GLU A 77 -10.23 -12.90 12.24
C GLU A 77 -9.62 -11.60 11.68
N LEU A 78 -8.41 -11.66 11.14
CA LEU A 78 -7.68 -10.51 10.63
C LEU A 78 -8.44 -9.79 9.52
N ILE A 79 -8.89 -10.50 8.47
CA ILE A 79 -9.59 -9.87 7.34
C ILE A 79 -10.95 -9.25 7.72
N LYS A 80 -11.49 -9.58 8.89
CA LYS A 80 -12.71 -8.98 9.45
C LYS A 80 -12.43 -7.81 10.39
N SER A 81 -11.16 -7.48 10.61
CA SER A 81 -10.77 -6.33 11.43
C SER A 81 -11.38 -5.05 10.86
N PRO A 82 -12.05 -4.21 11.69
CA PRO A 82 -12.58 -2.93 11.25
C PRO A 82 -11.52 -2.05 10.57
N ASN A 83 -10.27 -2.11 11.04
CA ASN A 83 -9.15 -1.32 10.51
C ASN A 83 -8.64 -1.83 9.15
N LEU A 84 -9.00 -3.06 8.73
CA LEU A 84 -8.74 -3.53 7.36
C LEU A 84 -9.96 -3.31 6.45
N ILE A 85 -11.17 -3.33 7.00
CA ILE A 85 -12.40 -3.04 6.24
C ILE A 85 -12.50 -1.55 5.90
N ASP A 86 -12.23 -0.68 6.87
CA ASP A 86 -12.20 0.78 6.71
C ASP A 86 -10.87 1.32 7.26
N PRO A 87 -9.78 1.25 6.47
CA PRO A 87 -8.48 1.71 6.90
C PRO A 87 -8.48 3.22 7.17
N PRO A 88 -7.69 3.69 8.15
CA PRO A 88 -7.56 5.11 8.43
C PRO A 88 -7.05 5.85 7.19
N ARG A 89 -7.62 7.03 6.94
CA ARG A 89 -7.24 7.88 5.81
C ARG A 89 -6.18 8.89 6.23
N ILE A 90 -5.26 9.15 5.33
CA ILE A 90 -4.23 10.18 5.52
C ILE A 90 -4.92 11.55 5.58
N GLN A 91 -4.66 12.32 6.63
CA GLN A 91 -5.27 13.63 6.83
C GLN A 91 -4.48 14.67 6.03
N ILE A 92 -5.15 15.44 5.18
CA ILE A 92 -4.56 16.54 4.40
C ILE A 92 -5.15 17.86 4.87
N GLY A 93 -4.29 18.82 5.16
CA GLY A 93 -4.69 20.15 5.62
C GLY A 93 -4.91 20.29 7.13
N SER A 94 -4.35 19.35 7.90
CA SER A 94 -4.26 19.42 9.35
C SER A 94 -3.22 20.45 9.78
N VAL A 95 -3.45 21.11 10.93
CA VAL A 95 -2.45 22.01 11.54
C VAL A 95 -1.27 21.26 12.17
N TYR A 96 -1.42 19.96 12.41
CA TYR A 96 -0.38 19.13 13.04
C TYR A 96 0.65 18.60 12.05
N GLU A 97 0.34 18.61 10.74
CA GLU A 97 1.21 18.14 9.66
C GLU A 97 0.92 18.95 8.39
N ASN A 98 1.70 20.01 8.19
CA ASN A 98 1.65 20.86 7.00
C ASN A 98 3.07 21.39 6.69
N PRO A 99 3.69 21.04 5.55
CA PRO A 99 3.13 20.21 4.47
C PRO A 99 3.04 18.73 4.85
N VAL A 100 2.17 18.00 4.16
CA VAL A 100 2.07 16.53 4.22
C VAL A 100 2.77 15.92 3.01
N PHE A 101 3.47 14.80 3.23
CA PHE A 101 4.16 14.06 2.18
C PHE A 101 3.50 12.70 1.95
N LEU A 102 2.90 12.53 0.78
CA LEU A 102 2.36 11.25 0.32
C LEU A 102 3.43 10.51 -0.48
N ASN A 103 3.89 9.38 0.03
CA ASN A 103 4.92 8.56 -0.63
C ASN A 103 4.36 7.19 -1.04
N ARG A 104 5.11 6.46 -1.87
CA ARG A 104 4.68 5.15 -2.42
C ARG A 104 4.54 4.01 -1.40
N ASN A 105 5.00 4.16 -0.15
CA ASN A 105 4.73 3.17 0.92
C ASN A 105 3.28 3.16 1.35
N ASP A 106 2.64 4.33 1.31
CA ASP A 106 1.26 4.54 1.73
C ASP A 106 0.30 4.59 0.52
N ALA A 107 0.84 4.40 -0.68
CA ALA A 107 0.08 4.38 -1.93
C ALA A 107 -0.61 3.02 -2.14
N ASP A 108 -1.84 3.09 -2.62
CA ASP A 108 -2.65 1.96 -3.08
C ASP A 108 -2.79 2.01 -4.61
N GLY A 109 -3.34 0.97 -5.25
CA GLY A 109 -3.58 0.96 -6.71
C GLY A 109 -3.24 -0.36 -7.41
N GLU A 110 -2.36 -0.35 -8.41
CA GLU A 110 -1.87 -1.59 -9.00
C GLU A 110 -0.78 -2.26 -8.12
N ARG A 111 -0.48 -3.54 -8.38
CA ARG A 111 0.62 -4.22 -7.68
C ARG A 111 1.96 -3.75 -8.26
N GLY A 112 2.99 -3.59 -7.42
CA GLY A 112 4.33 -3.21 -7.89
C GLY A 112 4.59 -1.70 -7.99
N ILE A 113 3.81 -0.86 -7.30
CA ILE A 113 3.91 0.63 -7.28
C ILE A 113 5.30 1.18 -6.91
N TRP A 114 6.27 0.38 -6.50
CA TRP A 114 7.53 0.88 -5.93
C TRP A 114 8.51 1.47 -6.95
N ASP A 115 8.77 0.79 -8.06
CA ASP A 115 9.79 1.18 -9.04
C ASP A 115 9.22 1.46 -10.45
N GLN A 116 7.94 1.14 -10.66
CA GLN A 116 7.29 1.36 -11.95
C GLN A 116 6.80 2.81 -12.10
N GLU A 117 7.05 3.39 -13.28
CA GLU A 117 6.62 4.75 -13.61
C GLU A 117 5.18 4.76 -14.13
N GLU A 118 4.88 3.86 -15.06
CA GLU A 118 3.58 3.75 -15.71
C GLU A 118 2.66 2.80 -14.95
N ILE A 119 2.17 3.26 -13.80
CA ILE A 119 1.35 2.44 -12.91
C ILE A 119 0.18 3.26 -12.37
N TYR A 120 -0.99 2.64 -12.23
CA TYR A 120 -2.09 3.29 -11.51
C TYR A 120 -1.79 3.28 -10.01
N GLY A 121 -1.72 4.46 -9.42
CA GLY A 121 -1.51 4.66 -8.00
C GLY A 121 -2.44 5.72 -7.45
N LYS A 122 -2.78 5.60 -6.16
CA LYS A 122 -3.67 6.50 -5.44
C LYS A 122 -3.31 6.55 -3.96
N TRP A 123 -3.80 7.58 -3.28
CA TRP A 123 -3.82 7.62 -1.81
C TRP A 123 -5.25 7.77 -1.30
N ASN A 124 -5.59 7.03 -0.24
CA ASN A 124 -6.87 7.16 0.45
C ASN A 124 -6.76 8.29 1.47
N VAL A 125 -7.41 9.42 1.19
CA VAL A 125 -7.20 10.66 1.95
C VAL A 125 -8.50 11.21 2.54
N ALA A 126 -8.37 11.99 3.60
CA ALA A 126 -9.39 12.89 4.11
C ALA A 126 -8.82 14.31 4.04
N ILE A 127 -9.42 15.14 3.19
CA ILE A 127 -8.96 16.48 2.87
C ILE A 127 -9.82 17.47 3.64
N GLU A 128 -9.21 18.43 4.32
CA GLU A 128 -9.89 19.59 4.88
C GLU A 128 -10.14 20.66 3.81
N GLU A 129 -11.13 21.51 4.00
CA GLU A 129 -11.37 22.60 3.06
C GLU A 129 -10.21 23.62 3.07
N GLY A 130 -9.84 24.13 1.90
CA GLY A 130 -8.85 25.20 1.74
C GLY A 130 -8.21 25.26 0.36
N ASN A 131 -7.21 26.13 0.23
CA ASN A 131 -6.35 26.21 -0.94
C ASN A 131 -5.01 25.52 -0.65
N TYR A 132 -4.47 24.84 -1.64
CA TYR A 132 -3.30 24.00 -1.49
C TYR A 132 -2.30 24.20 -2.62
N ASP A 133 -1.02 24.18 -2.28
CA ASP A 133 0.07 24.01 -3.22
C ASP A 133 0.48 22.54 -3.27
N PHE A 134 0.55 21.98 -4.47
CA PHE A 134 0.95 20.61 -4.74
C PHE A 134 2.29 20.59 -5.45
N LYS A 135 3.19 19.71 -5.01
CA LYS A 135 4.46 19.42 -5.70
C LYS A 135 4.60 17.92 -5.92
N PHE A 136 4.63 17.53 -7.18
CA PHE A 136 4.73 16.14 -7.62
C PHE A 136 6.18 15.84 -8.02
N ARG A 137 6.82 14.85 -7.39
CA ARG A 137 8.16 14.40 -7.75
C ARG A 137 8.09 13.10 -8.52
N PHE A 138 8.72 13.00 -9.69
CA PHE A 138 8.74 11.78 -10.53
C PHE A 138 10.06 11.04 -10.40
N ILE A 139 10.08 9.69 -10.50
CA ILE A 139 11.31 8.89 -10.41
C ILE A 139 12.34 9.38 -11.43
N LYS A 140 11.94 9.44 -12.71
CA LYS A 140 12.72 10.07 -13.78
C LYS A 140 12.06 11.37 -14.23
N PRO A 141 12.84 12.28 -14.85
CA PRO A 141 12.27 13.49 -15.42
C PRO A 141 11.20 13.17 -16.48
N VAL A 142 10.11 13.93 -16.45
CA VAL A 142 9.03 13.84 -17.44
C VAL A 142 9.28 14.79 -18.61
N PRO A 143 8.94 14.39 -19.85
CA PRO A 143 9.16 15.22 -21.01
C PRO A 143 8.10 16.33 -21.12
N LYS A 144 8.39 17.41 -21.85
CA LYS A 144 7.40 18.46 -22.15
C LYS A 144 6.21 17.96 -22.98
N GLY A 145 5.14 18.76 -23.05
CA GLY A 145 3.97 18.51 -23.91
C GLY A 145 2.92 17.59 -23.30
N GLY A 146 3.19 17.00 -22.13
CA GLY A 146 2.21 16.27 -21.34
C GLY A 146 1.43 17.17 -20.38
N LYS A 147 0.49 16.56 -19.66
CA LYS A 147 -0.35 17.24 -18.67
C LYS A 147 -0.29 16.54 -17.34
N MET A 148 -0.11 17.30 -16.28
CA MET A 148 -0.35 16.81 -14.92
C MET A 148 -1.84 16.78 -14.65
N TYR A 149 -2.33 15.68 -14.11
CA TYR A 149 -3.71 15.50 -13.64
C TYR A 149 -3.70 15.23 -12.14
N LEU A 150 -4.59 15.90 -11.42
CA LEU A 150 -4.91 15.65 -10.03
C LEU A 150 -6.41 15.40 -9.92
N GLU A 151 -6.80 14.15 -9.69
CA GLU A 151 -8.19 13.77 -9.47
C GLU A 151 -8.45 13.60 -7.96
N THR A 152 -9.48 14.28 -7.45
CA THR A 152 -9.92 14.21 -6.05
C THR A 152 -11.44 14.15 -6.00
N GLY A 153 -11.99 12.97 -5.71
CA GLY A 153 -13.45 12.77 -5.71
C GLY A 153 -14.07 13.09 -7.07
N SER A 154 -14.96 14.08 -7.14
CA SER A 154 -15.60 14.53 -8.38
C SER A 154 -14.87 15.66 -9.10
N ARG A 155 -13.71 16.10 -8.61
CA ARG A 155 -12.92 17.20 -9.19
C ARG A 155 -11.70 16.67 -9.91
N ILE A 156 -11.39 17.29 -11.04
CA ILE A 156 -10.16 17.07 -11.79
C ILE A 156 -9.51 18.43 -12.03
N ASN A 157 -8.32 18.60 -11.46
CA ASN A 157 -7.44 19.72 -11.77
C ASN A 157 -6.38 19.23 -12.76
N GLN A 158 -6.02 20.05 -13.75
CA GLN A 158 -4.97 19.70 -14.71
C GLN A 158 -4.09 20.91 -15.03
N MET A 159 -2.83 20.64 -15.39
CA MET A 159 -1.87 21.65 -15.81
C MET A 159 -1.02 21.14 -16.96
N GLN A 160 -0.87 21.95 -18.01
CA GLN A 160 0.04 21.67 -19.12
C GLN A 160 1.48 21.86 -18.65
N ASN A 161 2.36 20.92 -19.02
CA ASN A 161 3.79 21.10 -18.84
C ASN A 161 4.44 21.46 -20.19
N ASP A 162 5.03 22.65 -20.26
CA ASP A 162 5.74 23.15 -21.44
C ASP A 162 7.27 23.06 -21.28
N VAL A 163 7.75 22.58 -20.14
CA VAL A 163 9.17 22.45 -19.80
C VAL A 163 9.61 20.99 -19.93
N ASP A 164 10.78 20.78 -20.54
CA ASP A 164 11.31 19.45 -20.81
C ASP A 164 12.25 18.98 -19.70
N ASN A 165 12.34 17.67 -19.50
CA ASN A 165 13.15 17.04 -18.45
C ASN A 165 12.86 17.57 -17.03
N GLU A 166 11.59 17.77 -16.71
CA GLU A 166 11.18 18.20 -15.38
C GLU A 166 11.07 17.03 -14.42
N ILE A 167 11.73 17.13 -13.27
CA ILE A 167 11.62 16.11 -12.22
C ILE A 167 10.53 16.46 -11.19
N PHE A 168 10.09 17.71 -11.19
CA PHE A 168 9.00 18.23 -10.38
C PHE A 168 7.94 18.86 -11.28
N ILE A 169 6.67 18.70 -10.91
CA ILE A 169 5.59 19.54 -11.42
C ILE A 169 4.89 20.16 -10.23
N GLU A 170 4.59 21.44 -10.30
CA GLU A 170 3.93 22.19 -9.23
C GLU A 170 2.57 22.70 -9.70
N MET A 171 1.55 22.58 -8.85
CA MET A 171 0.22 23.14 -9.05
C MET A 171 -0.13 23.99 -7.84
N ALA A 172 -0.12 25.31 -8.02
CA ALA A 172 -0.37 26.26 -6.94
C ALA A 172 -1.86 26.61 -6.79
N ASN A 173 -2.25 26.97 -5.56
CA ASN A 173 -3.56 27.52 -5.21
C ASN A 173 -4.75 26.67 -5.69
N VAL A 174 -4.64 25.34 -5.51
CA VAL A 174 -5.71 24.38 -5.83
C VAL A 174 -6.76 24.42 -4.73
N SER A 175 -7.97 24.87 -5.07
CA SER A 175 -9.10 24.95 -4.12
C SER A 175 -9.82 23.61 -3.98
N LEU A 176 -9.80 23.05 -2.77
CA LEU A 176 -10.41 21.77 -2.43
C LEU A 176 -11.42 21.95 -1.30
N SER A 177 -12.59 21.34 -1.46
CA SER A 177 -13.59 21.26 -0.40
C SER A 177 -13.30 20.08 0.53
N LYS A 178 -13.84 20.13 1.75
CA LYS A 178 -13.71 19.02 2.71
C LYS A 178 -14.29 17.73 2.13
N MET A 179 -13.49 16.66 2.05
CA MET A 179 -13.93 15.38 1.48
C MET A 179 -13.09 14.17 1.93
N LYS A 180 -13.69 12.98 1.91
CA LYS A 180 -12.96 11.70 1.92
C LYS A 180 -12.95 11.15 0.50
N CYS A 181 -11.77 10.92 -0.06
CA CYS A 181 -11.66 10.49 -1.46
C CYS A 181 -10.38 9.71 -1.74
N ASP A 182 -10.30 9.21 -2.96
CA ASP A 182 -9.03 8.82 -3.57
C ASP A 182 -8.37 10.07 -4.15
N LEU A 183 -7.09 10.28 -3.85
CA LEU A 183 -6.22 11.27 -4.48
C LEU A 183 -5.39 10.55 -5.54
N ILE A 184 -5.65 10.85 -6.81
CA ILE A 184 -5.07 10.16 -7.96
C ILE A 184 -4.32 11.18 -8.82
N PRO A 185 -3.00 11.32 -8.65
CA PRO A 185 -2.18 12.17 -9.48
C PRO A 185 -1.43 11.37 -10.55
N PHE A 186 -1.40 11.86 -11.78
CA PHE A 186 -0.55 11.27 -12.82
C PHE A 186 -0.17 12.30 -13.88
N TYR A 187 1.01 12.14 -14.45
CA TYR A 187 1.44 12.87 -15.63
C TYR A 187 1.10 12.08 -16.89
N LYS A 188 0.29 12.65 -17.77
CA LYS A 188 -0.11 12.02 -19.03
C LYS A 188 0.69 12.60 -20.20
N VAL A 189 1.38 11.73 -20.92
CA VAL A 189 2.06 12.08 -22.18
C VAL A 189 1.91 10.94 -23.19
N GLY A 190 1.35 11.26 -24.35
CA GLY A 190 0.91 10.23 -25.31
C GLY A 190 -0.05 9.23 -24.66
N ASN A 191 0.32 7.94 -24.68
CA ASN A 191 -0.44 6.85 -24.06
C ASN A 191 0.01 6.52 -22.63
N LYS A 192 1.05 7.18 -22.14
CA LYS A 192 1.65 6.90 -20.82
C LYS A 192 0.94 7.69 -19.72
N LYS A 193 0.74 7.06 -18.57
CA LYS A 193 0.32 7.71 -17.32
C LYS A 193 1.40 7.45 -16.27
N ILE A 194 2.17 8.47 -15.94
CA ILE A 194 3.31 8.36 -15.04
C ILE A 194 2.87 8.77 -13.64
N PHE A 195 2.97 7.85 -12.68
CA PHE A 195 2.63 8.10 -11.28
C PHE A 195 3.79 8.80 -10.55
N PRO A 196 3.54 9.86 -9.75
CA PRO A 196 4.58 10.46 -8.93
C PRO A 196 5.24 9.45 -7.97
N PHE A 197 6.52 9.69 -7.66
CA PHE A 197 7.25 9.01 -6.60
C PHE A 197 6.76 9.45 -5.21
N TRP A 198 6.53 10.74 -5.04
CA TRP A 198 5.84 11.32 -3.89
C TRP A 198 5.14 12.62 -4.28
N VAL A 199 4.23 13.06 -3.42
CA VAL A 199 3.50 14.32 -3.52
C VAL A 199 3.64 15.07 -2.20
N GLU A 200 4.14 16.30 -2.26
CA GLU A 200 4.09 17.26 -1.16
C GLU A 200 2.85 18.12 -1.34
N ILE A 201 2.09 18.31 -0.25
CA ILE A 201 0.83 19.05 -0.26
C ILE A 201 0.88 20.03 0.91
N GLN A 202 0.90 21.32 0.58
CA GLN A 202 0.93 22.41 1.55
C GLN A 202 -0.42 23.11 1.56
N LYS A 203 -1.11 23.12 2.70
CA LYS A 203 -2.27 24.00 2.89
C LYS A 203 -1.80 25.44 3.02
N LEU A 204 -2.39 26.32 2.24
CA LEU A 204 -2.17 27.76 2.33
C LEU A 204 -2.97 28.28 3.51
N ASN A 205 -2.28 28.96 4.43
CA ASN A 205 -2.96 29.67 5.50
C ASN A 205 -3.67 30.88 4.87
N GLU A 206 -4.97 31.01 5.12
CA GLU A 206 -5.64 32.28 4.88
C GLU A 206 -4.94 33.31 5.78
N HIS A 207 -4.30 34.32 5.18
CA HIS A 207 -3.83 35.45 5.94
C HIS A 207 -5.03 36.04 6.69
N GLN A 208 -4.98 36.00 8.03
CA GLN A 208 -5.85 36.80 8.89
C GLN A 208 -5.69 38.29 8.58
#